data_AF-Q08RZ4-F1
#
_entry.id   AF-Q08RZ4-F1
#
_cell.length_a   1.000
_cell.length_b   1.000
_cell.length_c   1.000
_cell.angle_alpha   90.00
_cell.angle_beta   90.00
_cell.angle_gamma   90.00
#
_symmetry.space_group_name_H-M   'P 1'
#
loop_
_entity.id
_entity.type
_entity.pdbx_description
1 polymer ?
#
loop_
_entity_poly.entity_id
_entity_poly.type
_entity_poly.pdbx_seq_one_letter_code
_entity_poly.pdbx_strand_id
1 'polypeptide(L)'
;MPGISDYFKKAQPAWETHPMVRHWRAMQKDPTVSGLKMELYRPREGLTFRPADIYVHVERKNGPPAPPHLSPWEDVLNEGLVHLKVRATSMENEAQRFSLMLQSAFGPIDSRFGATFFNAVLIDRIRTGPFAGHLPVAQVLETIREYAPNREQAWDDCVSMIDNAIAGRANELVDELGYTQPEAETILANALGQYLDERFNVTNRKLLGW
;
A
#
# COMPACT_ATOMS: atom_id res chain seq x y z
N MET A 1 -13.84 35.81 6.63
CA MET A 1 -14.57 34.77 5.88
C MET A 1 -13.81 34.53 4.58
N PRO A 2 -13.60 33.28 4.15
CA PRO A 2 -12.99 33.01 2.85
C PRO A 2 -13.86 33.60 1.73
N GLY A 3 -13.21 34.18 0.72
CA GLY A 3 -13.88 34.73 -0.47
C GLY A 3 -14.06 33.67 -1.55
N ILE A 4 -14.91 33.92 -2.54
CA ILE A 4 -15.15 32.97 -3.64
C ILE A 4 -13.85 32.57 -4.37
N SER A 5 -12.91 33.52 -4.48
CA SER A 5 -11.57 33.31 -5.05
C SER A 5 -10.72 32.27 -4.32
N ASP A 6 -11.01 31.99 -3.04
CA ASP A 6 -10.28 30.99 -2.26
C ASP A 6 -10.60 29.55 -2.72
N TYR A 7 -11.79 29.32 -3.31
CA TYR A 7 -12.16 28.01 -3.89
C TYR A 7 -11.52 27.73 -5.25
N PHE A 8 -10.95 28.74 -5.91
CA PHE A 8 -10.28 28.60 -7.20
C PHE A 8 -8.76 28.47 -7.08
N LYS A 9 -8.22 28.47 -5.86
CA LYS A 9 -6.80 28.16 -5.62
C LYS A 9 -6.62 26.66 -5.85
N LYS A 10 -5.47 26.27 -6.44
CA LYS A 10 -5.10 24.86 -6.57
C LYS A 10 -5.17 24.23 -5.18
N ALA A 11 -6.03 23.22 -5.02
CA ALA A 11 -6.17 22.52 -3.75
C ALA A 11 -4.81 21.95 -3.35
N GLN A 12 -4.40 22.19 -2.12
CA GLN A 12 -3.24 21.51 -1.57
C GLN A 12 -3.59 20.03 -1.40
N PRO A 13 -2.66 19.11 -1.68
CA PRO A 13 -2.84 17.71 -1.35
C PRO A 13 -3.22 17.55 0.13
N ALA A 14 -4.14 16.64 0.43
CA ALA A 14 -4.68 16.48 1.79
C ALA A 14 -3.55 16.23 2.81
N TRP A 15 -2.55 15.44 2.43
CA TRP A 15 -1.40 15.10 3.26
C TRP A 15 -0.56 16.32 3.68
N GLU A 16 -0.48 17.39 2.88
CA GLU A 16 0.29 18.61 3.22
C GLU A 16 -0.34 19.38 4.38
N THR A 17 -1.66 19.29 4.51
CA THR A 17 -2.43 19.97 5.55
C THR A 17 -2.64 19.11 6.79
N HIS A 18 -2.33 17.81 6.71
CA HIS A 18 -2.48 16.86 7.80
C HIS A 18 -1.57 17.21 9.00
N PRO A 19 -2.11 17.40 10.23
CA PRO A 19 -1.33 17.84 11.40
C PRO A 19 -0.11 16.96 11.70
N MET A 20 -0.28 15.64 11.65
CA MET A 20 0.81 14.70 11.94
C MET A 20 1.93 14.75 10.89
N VAL A 21 1.59 14.91 9.62
CA VAL A 21 2.58 15.01 8.54
C VAL A 21 3.39 16.29 8.69
N ARG A 22 2.74 17.42 9.02
CA ARG A 22 3.44 18.68 9.33
C ARG A 22 4.38 18.53 10.52
N HIS A 23 3.95 17.81 11.55
CA HIS A 23 4.75 17.54 12.73
C HIS A 23 6.00 16.70 12.40
N TRP A 24 5.85 15.61 11.64
CA TRP A 24 6.99 14.80 11.17
C TRP A 24 7.93 15.56 10.23
N ARG A 25 7.38 16.38 9.32
CA ARG A 25 8.17 17.28 8.47
C ARG A 25 8.99 18.28 9.29
N ALA A 26 8.42 18.82 10.37
CA ALA A 26 9.14 19.71 11.27
C ALA A 26 10.24 18.95 12.03
N MET A 27 9.98 17.72 12.48
CA MET A 27 10.98 16.88 13.16
C MET A 27 12.15 16.48 12.25
N GLN A 28 11.93 16.19 10.97
CA GLN A 28 13.04 15.93 10.03
C GLN A 28 14.00 17.12 9.87
N LYS A 29 13.55 18.34 10.18
CA LYS A 29 14.38 19.55 10.14
C LYS A 29 15.14 19.80 11.44
N ASP A 30 14.84 19.06 12.51
CA ASP A 30 15.55 19.17 13.78
C ASP A 30 16.99 18.64 13.61
N PRO A 31 18.04 19.43 13.93
CA PRO A 31 19.43 19.02 13.79
C PRO A 31 19.81 17.75 14.56
N THR A 32 19.05 17.41 15.61
CA THR A 32 19.26 16.24 16.47
C THR A 32 18.70 14.94 15.87
N VAL A 33 17.82 15.04 14.86
CA VAL A 33 17.20 13.91 14.17
C VAL A 33 18.09 13.50 12.97
N SER A 34 18.37 12.21 12.86
CA SER A 34 19.06 11.61 11.71
C SER A 34 18.08 11.10 10.66
N GLY A 35 16.90 10.67 11.07
CA GLY A 35 15.91 10.10 10.17
C GLY A 35 14.60 9.73 10.86
N LEU A 36 13.63 9.35 10.05
CA LEU A 36 12.38 8.73 10.50
C LEU A 36 12.27 7.35 9.84
N LYS A 37 11.72 6.39 10.60
CA LYS A 37 11.31 5.08 10.09
C LYS A 37 9.87 4.84 10.48
N MET A 38 9.12 4.16 9.63
CA MET A 38 7.77 3.72 9.99
C MET A 38 7.72 2.22 10.25
N GLU A 39 6.84 1.82 11.15
CA GLU A 39 6.48 0.44 11.36
C GLU A 39 4.96 0.35 11.29
N LEU A 40 4.47 -0.46 10.37
CA LEU A 40 3.09 -0.88 10.32
C LEU A 40 2.87 -2.01 11.31
N TYR A 41 1.89 -1.86 12.20
CA TYR A 41 1.47 -2.92 13.09
C TYR A 41 0.02 -3.30 12.79
N ARG A 42 -0.18 -4.53 12.35
CA ARG A 42 -1.50 -5.06 12.01
C ARG A 42 -1.59 -6.52 12.42
N PRO A 43 -1.76 -6.80 13.72
CA PRO A 43 -1.80 -8.17 14.21
C PRO A 43 -3.08 -8.87 13.72
N ARG A 44 -2.94 -10.17 13.49
CA ARG A 44 -4.07 -11.02 13.19
C ARG A 44 -4.88 -11.31 14.44
N GLU A 45 -6.21 -11.30 14.32
CA GLU A 45 -7.16 -11.64 15.37
C GLU A 45 -8.14 -12.69 14.84
N GLY A 46 -7.82 -13.97 15.09
CA GLY A 46 -8.58 -15.09 14.52
C GLY A 46 -8.45 -15.16 12.99
N LEU A 47 -9.58 -15.05 12.28
CA LEU A 47 -9.64 -15.09 10.81
C LEU A 47 -9.57 -13.70 10.17
N THR A 48 -9.50 -12.63 10.95
CA THR A 48 -9.42 -11.25 10.47
C THR A 48 -8.14 -10.59 10.98
N PHE A 49 -7.88 -9.39 10.48
CA PHE A 49 -6.84 -8.51 11.00
C PHE A 49 -7.48 -7.39 11.80
N ARG A 50 -6.79 -6.91 12.84
CA ARG A 50 -7.14 -5.64 13.47
C ARG A 50 -6.94 -4.48 12.48
N PRO A 51 -7.57 -3.31 12.74
CA PRO A 51 -7.17 -2.08 12.08
C PRO A 51 -5.65 -1.91 12.17
N ALA A 52 -5.05 -1.42 11.09
CA ALA A 52 -3.62 -1.19 11.08
C ALA A 52 -3.27 0.10 11.84
N ASP A 53 -2.14 0.07 12.53
CA ASP A 53 -1.56 1.22 13.20
C ASP A 53 -0.21 1.56 12.55
N ILE A 54 0.12 2.85 12.53
CA ILE A 54 1.40 3.40 12.09
C ILE A 54 2.18 3.84 13.32
N TYR A 55 3.38 3.31 13.47
CA TYR A 55 4.37 3.73 14.45
C TYR A 55 5.50 4.46 13.71
N VAL A 56 5.72 5.74 14.02
CA VAL A 56 6.85 6.49 13.48
C VAL A 56 7.96 6.58 14.52
N HIS A 57 9.08 5.94 14.21
CA HIS A 57 10.30 5.91 14.99
C HIS A 57 11.19 7.10 14.60
N VAL A 58 11.64 7.86 15.59
CA VAL A 58 12.55 8.99 15.39
C VAL A 58 13.98 8.54 15.68
N GLU A 59 14.81 8.47 14.64
CA GLU A 59 16.22 8.18 14.79
C GLU A 59 16.95 9.48 15.17
N ARG A 60 17.62 9.49 16.33
CA ARG A 60 18.39 10.64 16.80
C ARG A 60 19.88 10.38 16.64
N LYS A 61 20.64 11.42 16.27
CA LYS A 61 22.11 11.33 16.11
C LYS A 61 22.81 11.00 17.42
N ASN A 62 22.32 11.59 18.52
CA ASN A 62 22.82 11.39 19.88
C ASN A 62 21.62 11.38 20.83
N GLY A 63 21.44 10.28 21.57
CA GLY A 63 20.41 10.17 22.60
C GLY A 63 19.69 8.83 22.60
N PRO A 64 18.96 8.53 23.68
CA PRO A 64 18.13 7.34 23.74
C PRO A 64 17.00 7.42 22.70
N PRO A 65 16.51 6.27 22.19
CA PRO A 65 15.34 6.23 21.34
C PRO A 65 14.16 6.91 22.04
N ALA A 66 13.48 7.82 21.34
CA ALA A 66 12.21 8.34 21.81
C ALA A 66 11.12 7.27 21.60
N PRO A 67 10.05 7.26 22.42
CA PRO A 67 8.88 6.43 22.14
C PRO A 67 8.35 6.73 20.73
N PRO A 68 7.92 5.70 19.97
CA PRO A 68 7.38 5.92 18.64
C PRO A 68 6.08 6.70 18.69
N HIS A 69 5.83 7.48 17.65
CA HIS A 69 4.58 8.22 17.48
C HIS A 69 3.55 7.28 16.88
N LEU A 70 2.53 6.92 17.67
CA LEU A 70 1.43 6.07 17.26
C LEU A 70 0.34 6.90 16.57
N SER A 71 -0.18 6.40 15.46
CA SER A 71 -1.40 6.90 14.82
C SER A 71 -2.13 5.74 14.13
N PRO A 72 -3.47 5.74 14.08
CA PRO A 72 -4.21 4.80 13.24
C PRO A 72 -3.78 4.90 11.77
N TRP A 73 -3.91 3.81 11.02
CA TRP A 73 -3.70 3.86 9.57
C TRP A 73 -4.73 4.77 8.91
N GLU A 74 -4.22 5.74 8.15
CA GLU A 74 -5.01 6.58 7.25
C GLU A 74 -4.23 6.73 5.94
N ASP A 75 -4.90 6.57 4.80
CA ASP A 75 -4.24 6.63 3.49
C ASP A 75 -3.55 7.99 3.26
N VAL A 76 -4.19 9.08 3.70
CA VAL A 76 -3.64 10.45 3.62
C VAL A 76 -2.39 10.61 4.50
N LEU A 77 -2.37 9.96 5.67
CA LEU A 77 -1.22 9.99 6.57
C LEU A 77 -0.04 9.22 5.98
N ASN A 78 -0.32 8.04 5.41
CA ASN A 78 0.66 7.22 4.73
C ASN A 78 1.22 7.89 3.47
N GLU A 79 0.39 8.55 2.66
CA GLU A 79 0.80 9.35 1.50
C GLU A 79 1.81 10.44 1.94
N GLY A 80 1.53 11.12 3.04
CA GLY A 80 2.45 12.08 3.64
C GLY A 80 3.79 11.46 4.04
N LEU A 81 3.80 10.24 4.59
CA LEU A 81 5.04 9.53 4.93
C LEU A 81 5.85 9.12 3.69
N VAL A 82 5.19 8.70 2.60
CA VAL A 82 5.86 8.40 1.31
C VAL A 82 6.58 9.66 0.80
N HIS A 83 5.89 10.80 0.76
CA HIS A 83 6.48 12.07 0.31
C HIS A 83 7.55 12.64 1.23
N LEU A 84 7.49 12.30 2.53
CA LEU A 84 8.56 12.59 3.48
C LEU A 84 9.72 11.58 3.39
N LYS A 85 9.69 10.66 2.43
CA LYS A 85 10.69 9.61 2.19
C LYS A 85 10.91 8.71 3.40
N VAL A 86 9.87 8.51 4.20
CA VAL A 86 9.92 7.65 5.39
C VAL A 86 9.72 6.21 4.95
N ARG A 87 10.80 5.46 4.96
CA ARG A 87 10.81 4.01 4.72
C ARG A 87 10.32 3.24 5.93
N ALA A 88 9.77 2.07 5.69
CA ALA A 88 9.49 1.10 6.72
C ALA A 88 10.78 0.60 7.41
N THR A 89 10.63 0.02 8.60
CA THR A 89 11.73 -0.58 9.37
C THR A 89 12.30 -1.83 8.71
N SER A 90 11.52 -2.52 7.87
CA SER A 90 11.96 -3.70 7.10
C SER A 90 11.23 -3.81 5.76
N MET A 91 11.79 -4.61 4.83
CA MET A 91 11.13 -4.89 3.54
C MET A 91 9.80 -5.63 3.69
N GLU A 92 9.68 -6.49 4.70
CA GLU A 92 8.42 -7.18 5.01
C GLU A 92 7.35 -6.18 5.45
N ASN A 93 7.73 -5.22 6.30
CA ASN A 93 6.83 -4.17 6.76
C ASN A 93 6.46 -3.20 5.63
N GLU A 94 7.40 -2.89 4.73
CA GLU A 94 7.11 -2.13 3.51
C GLU A 94 6.15 -2.90 2.59
N ALA A 95 6.28 -4.22 2.46
CA ALA A 95 5.34 -5.03 1.69
C ALA A 95 3.93 -5.00 2.29
N GLN A 96 3.79 -5.07 3.61
CA GLN A 96 2.48 -4.93 4.27
C GLN A 96 1.89 -3.53 4.07
N ARG A 97 2.70 -2.48 4.19
CA ARG A 97 2.30 -1.09 3.88
C ARG A 97 1.76 -0.98 2.46
N PHE A 98 2.50 -1.52 1.48
CA PHE A 98 2.11 -1.45 0.07
C PHE A 98 0.94 -2.37 -0.27
N SER A 99 0.71 -3.46 0.48
CA SER A 99 -0.50 -4.29 0.37
C SER A 99 -1.76 -3.48 0.71
N LEU A 100 -1.72 -2.70 1.81
CA LEU A 100 -2.82 -1.79 2.17
C LEU A 100 -3.01 -0.69 1.12
N MET A 101 -1.91 -0.14 0.59
CA MET A 101 -2.00 0.88 -0.48
C MET A 101 -2.58 0.31 -1.79
N LEU A 102 -2.30 -0.95 -2.13
CA LEU A 102 -2.93 -1.65 -3.24
C LEU A 102 -4.42 -1.84 -2.98
N GLN A 103 -4.81 -2.22 -1.76
CA GLN A 103 -6.21 -2.33 -1.38
C GLN A 103 -6.98 -1.01 -1.61
N SER A 104 -6.43 0.11 -1.16
CA SER A 104 -7.05 1.43 -1.39
C SER A 104 -7.06 1.82 -2.87
N ALA A 105 -6.01 1.50 -3.63
CA ALA A 105 -5.93 1.80 -5.06
C ALA A 105 -6.92 0.99 -5.91
N PHE A 106 -7.17 -0.26 -5.51
CA PHE A 106 -8.09 -1.16 -6.19
C PHE A 106 -9.55 -0.93 -5.82
N GLY A 107 -9.84 -0.33 -4.65
CA GLY A 107 -11.21 -0.05 -4.20
C GLY A 107 -12.08 0.71 -5.22
N PRO A 108 -11.60 1.80 -5.84
CA PRO A 108 -12.32 2.50 -6.91
C PRO A 108 -12.53 1.66 -8.17
N ILE A 109 -11.60 0.75 -8.49
CA ILE A 109 -11.71 -0.15 -9.65
C ILE A 109 -12.80 -1.20 -9.38
N ASP A 110 -12.74 -1.85 -8.23
CA ASP A 110 -13.74 -2.81 -7.77
C ASP A 110 -15.14 -2.17 -7.78
N SER A 111 -15.27 -0.97 -7.19
CA SER A 111 -16.54 -0.23 -7.16
C SER A 111 -17.06 0.13 -8.55
N ARG A 112 -16.18 0.40 -9.52
CA ARG A 112 -16.55 0.80 -10.88
C ARG A 112 -17.02 -0.38 -11.73
N PHE A 113 -16.32 -1.52 -11.68
CA PHE A 113 -16.59 -2.66 -12.57
C PHE A 113 -17.35 -3.81 -11.89
N GLY A 114 -17.45 -3.78 -10.56
CA GLY A 114 -18.04 -4.82 -9.74
C GLY A 114 -17.03 -5.92 -9.37
N ALA A 115 -17.10 -6.36 -8.11
CA ALA A 115 -16.16 -7.31 -7.51
C ALA A 115 -15.90 -8.57 -8.33
N THR A 116 -16.95 -9.21 -8.86
CA THR A 116 -16.81 -10.45 -9.63
C THR A 116 -15.98 -10.23 -10.90
N PHE A 117 -16.28 -9.18 -11.66
CA PHE A 117 -15.55 -8.88 -12.89
C PHE A 117 -14.13 -8.42 -12.58
N PHE A 118 -13.96 -7.51 -11.62
CA PHE A 118 -12.66 -7.04 -11.16
C PHE A 118 -11.74 -8.19 -10.72
N ASN A 119 -12.25 -9.13 -9.90
CA ASN A 119 -11.46 -10.27 -9.43
C ASN A 119 -11.02 -11.17 -10.59
N ALA A 120 -11.92 -11.47 -11.54
CA ALA A 120 -11.58 -12.27 -12.72
C ALA A 120 -10.51 -11.59 -13.59
N VAL A 121 -10.62 -10.27 -13.80
CA VAL A 121 -9.63 -9.47 -14.52
C VAL A 121 -8.29 -9.45 -13.80
N LEU A 122 -8.30 -9.17 -12.50
CA LEU A 122 -7.09 -9.12 -11.70
C LEU A 122 -6.35 -10.45 -11.74
N ILE A 123 -7.04 -11.58 -11.54
CA ILE A 123 -6.40 -12.90 -11.51
C ILE A 123 -5.83 -13.28 -12.88
N ASP A 124 -6.57 -13.08 -13.97
CA ASP A 124 -6.06 -13.33 -15.33
C ASP A 124 -4.87 -12.41 -15.65
N ARG A 125 -4.93 -11.14 -15.24
CA ARG A 125 -3.84 -10.19 -15.44
C ARG A 125 -2.57 -10.55 -14.67
N ILE A 126 -2.69 -10.92 -13.39
CA ILE A 126 -1.53 -11.32 -12.58
C ILE A 126 -0.96 -12.66 -13.06
N ARG A 127 -1.79 -13.62 -13.49
CA ARG A 127 -1.34 -14.92 -14.03
C ARG A 127 -0.58 -14.82 -15.34
N THR A 128 -0.94 -13.86 -16.19
CA THR A 128 -0.31 -13.63 -17.50
C THR A 128 0.79 -12.57 -17.44
N GLY A 129 0.94 -11.90 -16.29
CA GLY A 129 1.86 -10.80 -16.08
C GLY A 129 3.20 -11.20 -15.45
N PRO A 130 4.07 -10.20 -15.17
CA PRO A 130 5.43 -10.43 -14.66
C PRO A 130 5.44 -11.04 -13.25
N PHE A 131 4.38 -10.83 -12.46
CA PHE A 131 4.31 -11.31 -11.08
C PHE A 131 3.99 -12.80 -10.93
N ALA A 132 3.54 -13.48 -12.00
CA ALA A 132 3.09 -14.86 -11.94
C ALA A 132 4.15 -15.84 -11.40
N GLY A 133 5.43 -15.59 -11.72
CA GLY A 133 6.54 -16.43 -11.28
C GLY A 133 7.11 -16.08 -9.90
N HIS A 134 6.67 -15.00 -9.26
CA HIS A 134 7.17 -14.62 -7.95
C HIS A 134 6.55 -15.51 -6.87
N LEU A 135 7.38 -16.15 -6.05
CA LEU A 135 6.96 -17.18 -5.08
C LEU A 135 5.75 -16.77 -4.20
N PRO A 136 5.69 -15.56 -3.59
CA PRO A 136 4.55 -15.16 -2.77
C PRO A 136 3.24 -15.08 -3.57
N VAL A 137 3.30 -14.70 -4.84
CA VAL A 137 2.14 -14.57 -5.72
C VAL A 137 1.73 -15.94 -6.24
N ALA A 138 2.69 -16.73 -6.73
CA ALA A 138 2.46 -18.08 -7.25
C ALA A 138 1.74 -18.98 -6.23
N GLN A 139 2.21 -19.00 -4.98
CA GLN A 139 1.60 -19.79 -3.90
C GLN A 139 0.14 -19.43 -3.61
N VAL A 140 -0.23 -18.16 -3.79
CA VAL A 140 -1.60 -17.69 -3.61
C VAL A 140 -2.44 -18.05 -4.84
N LEU A 141 -1.93 -17.81 -6.04
CA LEU A 141 -2.61 -18.10 -7.30
C LEU A 141 -2.95 -19.58 -7.52
N GLU A 142 -2.14 -20.50 -6.98
CA GLU A 142 -2.39 -21.95 -7.01
C GLU A 142 -3.70 -22.34 -6.33
N THR A 143 -4.10 -21.57 -5.32
CA THR A 143 -5.30 -21.85 -4.51
C THR A 143 -6.56 -21.15 -5.04
N ILE A 144 -6.38 -20.10 -5.84
CA ILE A 144 -7.49 -19.28 -6.33
C ILE A 144 -8.07 -19.94 -7.58
N ARG A 145 -9.32 -20.37 -7.51
CA ARG A 145 -10.10 -20.75 -8.70
C ARG A 145 -11.02 -19.58 -9.04
N GLU A 146 -10.75 -18.94 -10.17
CA GLU A 146 -11.57 -17.85 -10.70
C GLU A 146 -11.89 -18.15 -12.15
N TYR A 147 -13.08 -17.74 -12.60
CA TYR A 147 -13.52 -17.96 -13.97
C TYR A 147 -12.78 -17.04 -14.94
N ALA A 148 -12.69 -17.47 -16.20
CA ALA A 148 -12.18 -16.61 -17.25
C ALA A 148 -13.11 -15.38 -17.37
N PRO A 149 -12.56 -14.16 -17.32
CA PRO A 149 -13.34 -12.94 -17.45
C PRO A 149 -13.93 -12.82 -18.86
N ASN A 150 -15.10 -12.19 -18.97
CA ASN A 150 -15.63 -11.82 -20.28
C ASN A 150 -14.77 -10.68 -20.87
N ARG A 151 -14.20 -10.91 -22.06
CA ARG A 151 -13.27 -9.99 -22.72
C ARG A 151 -13.93 -9.00 -23.69
N GLU A 152 -15.26 -9.06 -23.85
CA GLU A 152 -15.96 -8.34 -24.93
C GLU A 152 -16.27 -6.86 -24.61
N GLN A 153 -16.31 -6.46 -23.34
CA GLN A 153 -16.53 -5.05 -22.96
C GLN A 153 -15.93 -4.72 -21.58
N ALA A 154 -15.35 -3.52 -21.42
CA ALA A 154 -14.73 -3.01 -20.19
C ALA A 154 -13.44 -3.73 -19.70
N TRP A 155 -13.02 -4.80 -20.37
CA TRP A 155 -11.81 -5.55 -20.08
C TRP A 155 -10.55 -4.67 -20.10
N ASP A 156 -10.27 -4.03 -21.24
CA ASP A 156 -9.07 -3.23 -21.44
C ASP A 156 -9.00 -2.05 -20.48
N ASP A 157 -10.15 -1.41 -20.21
CA ASP A 157 -10.26 -0.32 -19.23
C ASP A 157 -9.91 -0.82 -17.81
N CYS A 158 -10.43 -1.98 -17.43
CA CYS A 158 -10.16 -2.56 -16.11
C CYS A 158 -8.69 -2.98 -15.97
N VAL A 159 -8.13 -3.63 -16.99
CA VAL A 159 -6.70 -3.99 -17.05
C VAL A 159 -5.84 -2.73 -16.95
N SER A 160 -6.14 -1.69 -17.72
CA SER A 160 -5.40 -0.43 -17.68
C SER A 160 -5.43 0.21 -16.30
N MET A 161 -6.59 0.24 -15.64
CA MET A 161 -6.69 0.77 -14.28
C MET A 161 -5.89 -0.07 -13.26
N ILE A 162 -5.90 -1.39 -13.38
CA ILE A 162 -5.10 -2.28 -12.51
C ILE A 162 -3.61 -2.04 -12.72
N ASP A 163 -3.16 -2.04 -13.99
CA ASP A 163 -1.75 -1.82 -14.33
C ASP A 163 -1.28 -0.43 -13.86
N ASN A 164 -2.11 0.61 -14.01
CA ASN A 164 -1.81 1.95 -13.51
C ASN A 164 -1.72 2.01 -11.98
N ALA A 165 -2.60 1.30 -11.26
CA ALA A 165 -2.54 1.24 -9.81
C ALA A 165 -1.24 0.55 -9.34
N ILE A 166 -0.86 -0.57 -9.96
CA ILE A 166 0.39 -1.28 -9.65
C ILE A 166 1.61 -0.43 -10.01
N ALA A 167 1.61 0.20 -11.18
CA ALA A 167 2.69 1.08 -11.63
C ALA A 167 2.85 2.30 -10.72
N GLY A 168 1.75 2.90 -10.24
CA GLY A 168 1.79 3.99 -9.27
C GLY A 168 2.52 3.59 -7.98
N ARG A 169 2.24 2.39 -7.47
CA ARG A 169 2.95 1.83 -6.30
C ARG A 169 4.42 1.54 -6.58
N ALA A 170 4.75 1.01 -7.76
CA ALA A 170 6.13 0.79 -8.16
C ALA A 170 6.93 2.10 -8.21
N ASN A 171 6.35 3.15 -8.78
CA ASN A 171 6.99 4.47 -8.89
C ASN A 171 7.21 5.09 -7.50
N GLU A 172 6.25 4.97 -6.57
CA GLU A 172 6.44 5.45 -5.19
C GLU A 172 7.61 4.75 -4.47
N LEU A 173 7.82 3.44 -4.70
CA LEU A 173 8.95 2.71 -4.12
C LEU A 173 10.29 3.26 -4.64
N VAL A 174 10.38 3.55 -5.95
CA VAL A 174 11.64 3.97 -6.59
C VAL A 174 11.88 5.47 -6.44
N ASP A 175 10.91 6.30 -6.83
CA ASP A 175 11.10 7.75 -6.96
C ASP A 175 10.97 8.49 -5.62
N GLU A 176 9.99 8.09 -4.80
CA GLU A 176 9.72 8.76 -3.52
C GLU A 176 10.58 8.13 -2.41
N LEU A 177 10.51 6.81 -2.26
CA LEU A 177 11.21 6.10 -1.18
C LEU A 177 12.66 5.78 -1.52
N GLY A 178 13.06 5.78 -2.79
CA GLY A 178 14.45 5.58 -3.21
C GLY A 178 14.95 4.14 -3.12
N TYR A 179 14.05 3.16 -3.17
CA TYR A 179 14.46 1.75 -3.28
C TYR A 179 15.08 1.50 -4.66
N THR A 180 16.06 0.60 -4.70
CA THR A 180 16.55 0.11 -5.99
C THR A 180 15.46 -0.71 -6.67
N GLN A 181 15.51 -0.80 -8.01
CA GLN A 181 14.52 -1.57 -8.76
C GLN A 181 14.36 -3.03 -8.24
N PRO A 182 15.42 -3.80 -7.95
CA PRO A 182 15.27 -5.16 -7.41
C PRO A 182 14.60 -5.21 -6.03
N GLU A 183 14.87 -4.24 -5.16
CA GLU A 183 14.21 -4.12 -3.84
C GLU A 183 12.73 -3.78 -4.03
N ALA A 184 12.42 -2.81 -4.90
CA ALA A 184 11.06 -2.39 -5.20
C ALA A 184 10.23 -3.53 -5.82
N GLU A 185 10.80 -4.30 -6.76
CA GLU A 185 10.17 -5.49 -7.34
C GLU A 185 9.85 -6.53 -6.27
N THR A 186 10.79 -6.77 -5.35
CA THR A 186 10.58 -7.72 -4.23
C THR A 186 9.47 -7.25 -3.29
N ILE A 187 9.48 -5.97 -2.90
CA ILE A 187 8.47 -5.39 -2.02
C ILE A 187 7.09 -5.45 -2.69
N LEU A 188 7.00 -5.07 -3.97
CA LEU A 188 5.73 -5.05 -4.71
C LEU A 188 5.18 -6.45 -4.95
N ALA A 189 6.03 -7.43 -5.28
CA ALA A 189 5.59 -8.82 -5.41
C ALA A 189 5.07 -9.39 -4.09
N ASN A 190 5.75 -9.12 -2.96
CA ASN A 190 5.28 -9.50 -1.64
C ASN A 190 3.95 -8.81 -1.28
N ALA A 191 3.83 -7.52 -1.57
CA ALA A 191 2.61 -6.74 -1.34
C ALA A 191 1.42 -7.29 -2.14
N LEU A 192 1.62 -7.61 -3.43
CA LEU A 192 0.60 -8.25 -4.26
C LEU A 192 0.20 -9.63 -3.73
N GLY A 193 1.17 -10.45 -3.31
CA GLY A 193 0.89 -11.74 -2.69
C GLY A 193 0.03 -11.61 -1.43
N GLN A 194 0.37 -10.68 -0.54
CA GLN A 194 -0.42 -10.40 0.67
C GLN A 194 -1.81 -9.87 0.35
N TYR A 195 -1.93 -8.93 -0.60
CA TYR A 195 -3.22 -8.41 -1.05
C TYR A 195 -4.13 -9.52 -1.58
N LEU A 196 -3.59 -10.40 -2.44
CA LEU A 196 -4.35 -11.52 -3.00
C LEU A 196 -4.74 -12.55 -1.92
N ASP A 197 -3.84 -12.84 -0.98
CA ASP A 197 -4.13 -13.75 0.13
C ASP A 197 -5.32 -13.25 0.96
N GLU A 198 -5.33 -11.97 1.31
CA GLU A 198 -6.42 -11.35 2.05
C GLU A 198 -7.71 -11.26 1.22
N ARG A 199 -7.62 -10.79 -0.03
CA ARG A 199 -8.79 -10.60 -0.91
C ARG A 199 -9.55 -11.91 -1.17
N PHE A 200 -8.81 -13.01 -1.33
CA PHE A 200 -9.37 -14.33 -1.64
C PHE A 200 -9.41 -15.28 -0.44
N ASN A 201 -9.05 -14.81 0.76
CA ASN A 201 -9.07 -15.56 2.01
C ASN A 201 -8.25 -16.86 1.96
N VAL A 202 -7.10 -16.85 1.29
CA VAL A 202 -6.31 -18.06 1.02
C VAL A 202 -5.76 -18.66 2.31
N THR A 203 -5.08 -17.87 3.13
CA THR A 203 -4.59 -18.32 4.45
C THR A 203 -5.74 -18.73 5.38
N ASN A 204 -6.87 -18.02 5.34
CA ASN A 204 -8.07 -18.37 6.12
C ASN A 204 -8.59 -19.77 5.76
N ARG A 205 -8.70 -20.08 4.47
CA ARG A 205 -9.15 -21.39 3.98
C ARG A 205 -8.21 -22.51 4.43
N LYS A 206 -6.89 -22.31 4.31
CA LYS A 206 -5.87 -23.27 4.75
C LYS A 206 -6.00 -23.58 6.25
N LEU A 207 -6.23 -22.57 7.09
CA LEU A 207 -6.38 -22.76 8.54
C LEU A 207 -7.67 -23.47 8.94
N LEU A 208 -8.68 -23.41 8.08
CA LEU A 208 -9.94 -24.14 8.26
C LEU A 208 -9.90 -25.55 7.65
N GLY A 209 -8.77 -25.98 7.08
CA GLY A 209 -8.56 -27.34 6.56
C GLY A 209 -9.05 -27.58 5.12
N TRP A 210 -9.14 -26.52 4.31
CA TRP A 210 -9.54 -26.58 2.89
C TRP A 210 -8.33 -26.70 1.97
#